data_AF-A0A965P8W6-F1
#
_entry.id   AF-A0A965P8W6-F1
#
_cell.length_a   1.000
_cell.length_b   1.000
_cell.length_c   1.000
_cell.angle_alpha   90.00
_cell.angle_beta   90.00
_cell.angle_gamma   90.00
#
_symmetry.space_group_name_H-M   'P 1'
#
loop_
_entity.id
_entity.type
_entity.pdbx_description
1 polymer ?
#
loop_
_entity_poly.entity_id
_entity_poly.type
_entity_poly.pdbx_seq_one_letter_code
_entity_poly.pdbx_strand_id
1 'polypeptide(L)'
;MLFMGVVKGRIAGPRKLLLYGDHGVGKSSFAASAPEPLFLDIEGGTNDLDVARWDEPIKTMASAISVLNWVYTQEHGFRTLIILMPFTANER
;
A
#
# COMPACT_ATOMS: atom_id res chain seq x y z
N MET A 1 -17.17 18.01 36.57
CA MET A 1 -16.59 18.81 35.48
C MET A 1 -15.47 17.98 34.86
N LEU A 2 -15.71 17.33 33.71
CA LEU A 2 -14.70 16.49 33.05
C LEU A 2 -13.77 17.40 32.24
N PHE A 3 -12.48 17.45 32.60
CA PHE A 3 -11.46 18.04 31.74
C PHE A 3 -11.15 17.06 30.60
N MET A 4 -11.59 17.39 29.39
CA MET A 4 -11.18 16.71 28.16
C MET A 4 -9.73 17.14 27.82
N GLY A 5 -8.77 16.26 28.12
CA GLY A 5 -7.35 16.53 27.92
C GLY A 5 -6.91 16.37 26.47
N VAL A 6 -6.30 17.42 25.90
CA VAL A 6 -5.59 17.34 24.61
C VAL A 6 -4.21 16.72 24.86
N VAL A 7 -3.91 15.61 24.17
CA VAL A 7 -2.59 14.95 24.23
C VAL A 7 -1.73 15.40 23.04
N LYS A 8 -0.45 15.76 23.28
CA LYS A 8 0.53 16.15 22.25
C LYS A 8 1.69 15.16 22.21
N GLY A 9 2.31 15.00 21.04
CA GLY A 9 3.51 14.17 20.86
C GLY A 9 3.39 13.19 19.69
N ARG A 10 4.49 12.47 19.39
CA ARG A 10 4.50 11.44 18.35
C ARG A 10 3.79 10.20 18.86
N ILE A 11 2.72 9.80 18.20
CA ILE A 11 2.09 8.50 18.39
C ILE A 11 2.81 7.49 17.49
N ALA A 12 3.33 6.42 18.08
CA ALA A 12 3.92 5.31 17.34
C ALA A 12 2.80 4.49 16.70
N GLY A 13 3.00 4.07 15.45
CA GLY A 13 2.03 3.25 14.72
C GLY A 13 2.37 3.16 13.24
N PRO A 14 1.73 2.23 12.52
CA PRO A 14 1.88 2.10 11.08
C PRO A 14 1.47 3.41 10.39
N ARG A 15 2.25 3.82 9.41
CA ARG A 15 1.95 5.01 8.60
C ARG A 15 1.08 4.59 7.41
N LYS A 16 0.02 5.35 7.17
CA LYS A 16 -0.77 5.27 5.94
C LYS A 16 -0.32 6.40 5.03
N LEU A 17 0.12 6.08 3.82
CA LEU A 17 0.65 7.02 2.85
C LEU A 17 -0.12 6.91 1.55
N LEU A 18 -0.55 8.05 1.00
CA LEU A 18 -1.11 8.15 -0.35
C LEU A 18 -0.04 8.78 -1.24
N LEU A 19 0.45 8.02 -2.22
CA LEU A 19 1.30 8.54 -3.29
C LEU A 19 0.46 8.77 -4.53
N TYR A 20 0.44 10.01 -5.01
CA TYR A 20 -0.27 10.39 -6.22
C TYR A 20 0.62 11.30 -7.08
N GLY A 21 0.31 11.36 -8.37
CA GLY A 21 1.06 12.11 -9.37
C GLY A 21 0.98 11.45 -10.73
N ASP A 22 1.46 12.14 -11.76
CA ASP A 22 1.36 11.70 -13.15
C ASP A 22 2.05 10.37 -13.40
N HIS A 23 1.64 9.69 -14.49
CA HIS A 23 2.30 8.47 -14.94
C HIS A 23 3.80 8.72 -15.17
N GLY A 24 4.65 7.80 -14.73
CA GLY A 24 6.10 7.90 -14.89
C GLY A 24 6.84 8.79 -13.87
N VAL A 25 6.17 9.47 -12.94
CA VAL A 25 6.85 10.31 -11.92
C VAL A 25 7.67 9.52 -10.88
N GLY A 26 7.66 8.19 -10.94
CA GLY A 26 8.44 7.32 -10.04
C GLY A 26 7.73 6.87 -8.76
N LYS A 27 6.38 6.88 -8.73
CA LYS A 27 5.59 6.45 -7.55
C LYS A 27 5.91 5.01 -7.12
N SER A 28 5.88 4.07 -8.06
CA SER A 28 6.18 2.66 -7.79
C SER A 28 7.64 2.47 -7.33
N SER A 29 8.58 3.18 -7.95
CA SER A 29 9.98 3.17 -7.57
C SER A 29 10.22 3.74 -6.17
N PHE A 30 9.53 4.82 -5.80
CA PHE A 30 9.56 5.35 -4.44
C PHE A 30 8.98 4.33 -3.45
N ALA A 31 7.83 3.74 -3.77
CA ALA A 31 7.18 2.76 -2.90
C ALA A 31 8.07 1.51 -2.70
N ALA A 32 8.84 1.11 -3.72
CA ALA A 32 9.79 -0.01 -3.65
C ALA A 32 10.92 0.19 -2.64
N SER A 33 11.20 1.44 -2.23
CA SER A 33 12.18 1.73 -1.18
C SER A 33 11.66 1.54 0.25
N ALA A 34 10.37 1.21 0.41
CA ALA A 34 9.78 0.97 1.72
C ALA A 34 10.38 -0.30 2.39
N PRO A 35 10.39 -0.39 3.72
CA PRO A 35 10.90 -1.57 4.40
C PRO A 35 10.09 -2.83 4.04
N GLU A 36 10.78 -3.87 3.57
CA GLU A 36 10.22 -5.19 3.19
C GLU A 36 8.86 -5.07 2.47
N PRO A 37 8.83 -4.52 1.24
CA PRO A 37 7.60 -4.17 0.56
C PRO A 37 6.93 -5.39 -0.06
N LEU A 38 5.60 -5.49 0.06
CA LEU A 38 4.75 -6.41 -0.69
C LEU A 38 3.83 -5.60 -1.60
N PHE A 39 3.92 -5.83 -2.91
CA PHE A 39 3.11 -5.13 -3.91
C PHE A 39 1.85 -5.91 -4.26
N LEU A 40 0.70 -5.23 -4.19
CA LEU A 40 -0.53 -5.60 -4.88
C LEU A 40 -0.59 -4.78 -6.16
N ASP A 41 -0.01 -5.33 -7.23
CA ASP A 41 0.10 -4.64 -8.51
C ASP A 41 -1.15 -4.89 -9.37
N ILE A 42 -2.16 -4.05 -9.21
CA ILE A 42 -3.43 -4.14 -9.96
C ILE A 42 -3.29 -3.48 -11.35
N GLU A 43 -2.27 -2.65 -11.55
CA GLU A 43 -2.06 -1.81 -12.75
C GLU A 43 -0.96 -2.37 -13.68
N GLY A 44 -0.09 -3.26 -13.19
CA GLY A 44 1.10 -3.73 -13.92
C GLY A 44 2.28 -2.75 -13.87
N GLY A 45 2.27 -1.82 -12.91
CA GLY A 45 3.24 -0.73 -12.79
C GLY A 45 4.59 -1.15 -12.18
N THR A 46 4.80 -2.44 -11.93
CA THR A 46 6.04 -2.94 -11.31
C THR A 46 6.86 -3.83 -12.22
N ASN A 47 6.50 -4.07 -13.48
CA ASN A 47 7.16 -5.06 -14.35
C ASN A 47 8.70 -4.92 -14.42
N ASP A 48 9.21 -3.68 -14.38
CA ASP A 48 10.65 -3.39 -14.46
C ASP A 48 11.35 -3.26 -13.10
N LEU A 49 10.67 -3.59 -12.00
CA LEU A 49 11.19 -3.47 -10.62
C LEU A 49 11.55 -4.85 -10.05
N ASP A 50 12.63 -4.95 -9.27
CA ASP A 50 12.94 -6.15 -8.49
C ASP A 50 12.26 -6.07 -7.12
N VAL A 51 11.00 -6.52 -7.03
CA VAL A 51 10.14 -6.38 -5.84
C VAL A 51 9.29 -7.62 -5.60
N ALA A 52 8.92 -7.87 -4.35
CA ALA A 52 7.97 -8.92 -4.00
C ALA A 52 6.54 -8.50 -4.40
N ARG A 53 5.82 -9.41 -5.06
CA ARG A 53 4.47 -9.20 -5.56
C ARG A 53 3.55 -10.30 -5.08
N TRP A 54 2.31 -9.93 -4.81
CA TRP A 54 1.23 -10.89 -4.73
C TRP A 54 0.95 -11.44 -6.13
N ASP A 55 1.00 -12.76 -6.27
CA ASP A 55 0.94 -13.47 -7.56
C ASP A 55 -0.50 -13.61 -8.09
N GLU A 56 -1.49 -13.72 -7.20
CA GLU A 56 -2.89 -13.81 -7.62
C GLU A 56 -3.47 -12.45 -8.03
N PRO A 57 -4.24 -12.39 -9.13
CA PRO A 57 -4.84 -11.13 -9.58
C PRO A 57 -5.95 -10.65 -8.64
N ILE A 58 -5.82 -9.41 -8.14
CA ILE A 58 -6.83 -8.76 -7.29
C ILE A 58 -7.85 -8.02 -8.16
N LYS A 59 -9.01 -8.65 -8.38
CA LYS A 59 -10.09 -8.09 -9.23
C LYS A 59 -11.36 -7.72 -8.47
N THR A 60 -11.47 -8.15 -7.21
CA THR A 60 -12.67 -7.96 -6.40
C THR A 60 -12.32 -7.48 -4.99
N MET A 61 -13.30 -6.91 -4.30
CA MET A 61 -13.14 -6.57 -2.89
C MET A 61 -12.91 -7.81 -2.02
N ALA A 62 -13.52 -8.95 -2.37
CA ALA A 62 -13.28 -10.21 -1.68
C ALA A 62 -11.82 -10.65 -1.79
N SER A 63 -11.22 -10.60 -2.99
CA SER A 63 -9.79 -10.90 -3.16
C SER A 63 -8.89 -9.93 -2.38
N ALA A 64 -9.22 -8.63 -2.36
CA ALA A 64 -8.45 -7.65 -1.59
C ALA A 64 -8.51 -7.92 -0.08
N ILE A 65 -9.70 -8.27 0.44
CA ILE A 65 -9.88 -8.65 1.84
C ILE A 65 -9.10 -9.92 2.18
N SER A 66 -9.06 -10.92 1.29
CA SER A 66 -8.28 -12.14 1.50
C SER A 66 -6.79 -11.84 1.69
N VAL A 67 -6.22 -10.93 0.89
CA VAL A 67 -4.82 -10.53 1.05
C VAL A 67 -4.61 -9.79 2.37
N LEU A 68 -5.50 -8.87 2.73
CA LEU A 68 -5.42 -8.17 4.02
C LEU A 68 -5.47 -9.15 5.20
N ASN A 69 -6.32 -10.17 5.13
CA ASN A 69 -6.38 -11.22 6.13
C ASN A 69 -5.09 -12.03 6.18
N TRP A 70 -4.50 -12.37 5.02
CA TRP A 70 -3.21 -13.06 4.96
C TRP A 70 -2.11 -12.23 5.63
N VAL A 71 -2.01 -10.93 5.28
CA VAL A 71 -1.03 -10.00 5.87
C VAL A 71 -1.22 -9.82 7.38
N TYR A 72 -2.44 -9.97 7.87
CA TYR A 72 -2.74 -9.81 9.29
C TYR A 72 -2.52 -11.09 10.11
N THR A 73 -2.63 -12.27 9.49
CA THR A 73 -2.73 -13.55 10.22
C THR A 73 -1.57 -14.50 9.98
N GLN A 74 -0.88 -14.40 8.85
CA GLN A 74 0.20 -15.31 8.50
C GLN A 74 1.55 -14.74 8.95
N GLU A 75 2.48 -15.63 9.27
CA GLU A 75 3.86 -15.25 9.56
C GLU A 75 4.60 -14.95 8.26
N HIS A 76 5.17 -13.75 8.16
CA HIS A 76 5.94 -13.30 7.00
C HIS A 76 6.89 -12.14 7.35
N GLY A 77 7.87 -11.88 6.49
CA GLY A 77 8.84 -10.79 6.67
C GLY A 77 8.37 -9.40 6.23
N PHE A 78 7.25 -9.29 5.52
CA PHE A 78 6.80 -8.02 4.94
C PHE A 78 6.40 -6.99 6.00
N ARG A 79 6.83 -5.74 5.79
CA ARG A 79 6.58 -4.62 6.71
C ARG A 79 5.78 -3.49 6.09
N THR A 80 5.67 -3.45 4.77
CA THR A 80 4.88 -2.45 4.04
C THR A 80 4.02 -3.12 2.98
N LEU A 81 2.71 -2.91 3.06
CA LEU A 81 1.79 -3.29 1.98
C LEU A 81 1.61 -2.10 1.03
N ILE A 82 1.87 -2.33 -0.25
CA ILE A 82 1.74 -1.32 -1.30
C ILE A 82 0.59 -1.74 -2.20
N ILE A 83 -0.38 -0.86 -2.40
CA ILE A 83 -1.53 -1.10 -3.27
C ILE A 83 -1.41 -0.15 -4.44
N LEU A 84 -1.02 -0.67 -5.61
CA LEU A 84 -1.00 0.08 -6.85
C LEU A 84 -2.39 -0.05 -7.48
N MET A 85 -3.04 1.08 -7.70
CA MET A 85 -4.36 1.12 -8.33
C MET A 85 -4.26 1.85 -9.66
N PRO A 86 -4.97 1.36 -10.71
CA PRO A 86 -5.01 2.05 -11.98
C PRO A 86 -5.50 3.47 -11.80
N PHE A 87 -4.74 4.43 -12.29
CA PHE A 87 -5.20 5.81 -12.33
C PHE A 87 -6.20 5.97 -13.48
N THR A 88 -7.48 6.02 -13.14
CA THR A 88 -8.49 6.56 -14.04
C THR A 88 -8.60 8.06 -13.81
N ALA A 89 -7.80 8.84 -14.56
CA ALA A 89 -8.20 10.22 -14.81
C ALA A 89 -9.56 10.16 -15.51
N ASN A 90 -10.58 10.74 -14.90
CA ASN A 90 -11.76 11.12 -15.65
C ASN A 90 -11.29 12.15 -16.68
N GLU A 91 -11.10 11.73 -17.92
CA GLU A 91 -10.87 12.62 -19.06
C GLU A 91 -12.04 13.62 -19.05
N ARG A 92 -11.72 14.88 -18.77
CA ARG A 92 -12.58 16.01 -19.13
C ARG A 92 -12.22 16.44 -20.53
#